data_AF-W9VW69-F1
#
_entry.id   AF-W9VW69-F1
#
_cell.length_a   1.000
_cell.length_b   1.000
_cell.length_c   1.000
_cell.angle_alpha   90.00
_cell.angle_beta   90.00
_cell.angle_gamma   90.00
#
_symmetry.space_group_name_H-M   'P 1'
#
loop_
_entity.id
_entity.type
_entity.pdbx_description
1 polymer ?
#
loop_
_entity_poly.entity_id
_entity_poly.type
_entity_poly.pdbx_seq_one_letter_code
_entity_poly.pdbx_strand_id
1 'polypeptide(L)'
;MPQSGSLIRASDVVWHPEFTRRCRDLNLRELEKSHLEWLAQSVADTVEDVERARAAQLDVNIAPLFIRDDDDEISAEADKVEAFCPKTTLRHLLTETVEGGTSPSPKALLDERSINGGVISERRNKGPLTARQLYQALSEPRYRSNQAQYLDVRHRHIYLTDLDPECVCAIFGTAPHYQKRAVGSLVYRHLQSAPHTTVSISPQGHNFAFAFHLRYKLMRRSDTPNLDTRRFANNTALREYRNVSFLDKRGNQPGIHCYEAQISYLVTGNDDSLWDSLCISDNYFNSKQAGTSLTDVYEEISQDADGLVALDPSTRGEAGPDFPATDPREKFPRTLAYHLKRVTAEYMRIVDWLNDPVRDYAQCKHNRQHLSKRPHTKMKDEGFDTLKWSAEVKDLADMFSMEVADIKDEVGSFLEKNHILFPSELCGPAISDIIDNMEELEKVQRRLRSVSSRCKSLIETEQNLLQQFPAEIGRKTEFISKSIYPVMIATGIFSMQDHVLPFKANTTAFPPKLV
;
A
#
# COMPACT_ATOMS: atom_id res chain seq x y z
N MET A 1 31.30 -34.50 15.18
CA MET A 1 31.01 -35.17 13.88
C MET A 1 29.50 -35.29 13.74
N PRO A 2 28.96 -35.08 12.53
CA PRO A 2 27.70 -34.37 12.34
C PRO A 2 26.49 -35.27 12.63
N GLN A 3 25.51 -34.70 13.35
CA GLN A 3 24.17 -35.27 13.42
C GLN A 3 23.55 -35.14 12.03
N SER A 4 23.23 -36.28 11.41
CA SER A 4 22.50 -36.34 10.16
C SER A 4 21.12 -35.71 10.36
N GLY A 5 20.96 -34.48 9.90
CA GLY A 5 19.65 -33.92 9.65
C GLY A 5 18.95 -34.83 8.65
N SER A 6 17.95 -35.57 9.11
CA SER A 6 16.97 -36.19 8.26
C SER A 6 16.29 -35.08 7.48
N LEU A 7 16.73 -34.85 6.25
CA LEU A 7 15.98 -34.08 5.25
C LEU A 7 14.63 -34.78 5.12
N ILE A 8 13.61 -34.23 5.79
CA ILE A 8 12.22 -34.57 5.53
C ILE A 8 12.04 -34.35 4.03
N ARG A 9 11.80 -35.42 3.28
CA ARG A 9 11.48 -35.26 1.87
C ARG A 9 10.15 -34.52 1.83
N ALA A 10 10.03 -33.51 0.97
CA ALA A 10 8.76 -32.81 0.73
C ALA A 10 7.58 -33.76 0.40
N SER A 11 7.86 -35.03 0.07
CA SER A 11 6.87 -36.10 -0.12
C SER A 11 6.18 -36.63 1.13
N ASP A 12 6.66 -36.31 2.34
CA ASP A 12 6.15 -36.92 3.59
C ASP A 12 5.09 -36.05 4.29
N VAL A 13 4.81 -34.85 3.76
CA VAL A 13 3.71 -34.00 4.21
C VAL A 13 2.40 -34.55 3.64
N VAL A 14 1.63 -35.24 4.48
CA VAL A 14 0.32 -35.76 4.11
C VAL A 14 -0.64 -34.58 3.91
N TRP A 15 -0.83 -34.19 2.66
CA TRP A 15 -1.90 -33.29 2.25
C TRP A 15 -3.24 -33.75 2.83
N HIS A 16 -4.09 -32.79 3.18
CA HIS A 16 -5.47 -33.11 3.53
C HIS A 16 -6.08 -33.96 2.39
N PRO A 17 -6.84 -35.03 2.68
CA PRO A 17 -7.35 -35.95 1.67
C PRO A 17 -8.16 -35.30 0.53
N GLU A 18 -8.64 -34.08 0.75
CA GLU A 18 -9.33 -33.25 -0.23
C GLU A 18 -8.40 -32.70 -1.33
N PHE A 19 -7.11 -32.46 -1.04
CA PHE A 19 -6.13 -31.90 -1.99
C PHE A 19 -5.33 -32.97 -2.75
N THR A 20 -5.21 -34.18 -2.20
CA THR A 20 -4.42 -35.27 -2.82
C THR A 20 -5.17 -36.09 -3.85
N ARG A 21 -6.46 -35.80 -4.07
CA ARG A 21 -7.28 -36.59 -5.00
C ARG A 21 -7.04 -36.19 -6.45
N ARG A 22 -6.24 -37.03 -7.11
CA ARG A 22 -6.23 -37.34 -8.56
C ARG A 22 -5.66 -36.25 -9.50
N CYS A 23 -4.35 -36.32 -9.73
CA CYS A 23 -3.70 -35.73 -10.91
C CYS A 23 -3.40 -36.79 -12.02
N ARG A 24 -3.84 -38.05 -11.87
CA ARG A 24 -3.46 -39.14 -12.80
C ARG A 24 -4.32 -39.25 -14.07
N ASP A 25 -5.52 -38.66 -14.08
CA ASP A 25 -6.49 -38.81 -15.18
C ASP A 25 -6.95 -37.46 -15.77
N LEU A 26 -6.35 -36.34 -15.37
CA LEU A 26 -6.75 -35.01 -15.85
C LEU A 26 -6.11 -34.72 -17.21
N ASN A 27 -6.94 -34.27 -18.16
CA ASN A 27 -6.46 -33.75 -19.42
C ASN A 27 -5.84 -32.36 -19.19
N LEU A 28 -4.53 -32.32 -18.95
CA LEU A 28 -3.79 -31.09 -18.66
C LEU A 28 -4.02 -29.99 -19.71
N ARG A 29 -4.24 -30.36 -20.99
CA ARG A 29 -4.54 -29.41 -22.05
C ARG A 29 -5.91 -28.74 -21.90
N GLU A 30 -6.88 -29.41 -21.28
CA GLU A 30 -8.18 -28.81 -20.97
C GLU A 30 -8.09 -27.84 -19.81
N LEU A 31 -7.26 -28.15 -18.81
CA LEU A 31 -7.00 -27.25 -17.68
C LEU A 31 -6.26 -25.98 -18.13
N GLU A 32 -5.45 -26.04 -19.19
CA GLU A 32 -4.75 -24.88 -19.75
C GLU A 32 -5.65 -23.91 -20.52
N LYS A 33 -6.84 -24.34 -20.96
CA LYS A 33 -7.70 -23.48 -21.79
C LYS A 33 -8.04 -22.22 -21.00
N SER A 34 -7.76 -21.07 -21.61
CA SER A 34 -8.14 -19.79 -21.00
C SER A 34 -9.67 -19.74 -20.82
N HIS A 35 -10.15 -18.92 -19.89
CA HIS A 35 -11.58 -18.76 -19.69
C HIS A 35 -12.30 -18.36 -21.00
N LEU A 36 -11.69 -17.50 -21.81
CA LEU A 36 -12.26 -17.06 -23.07
C LEU A 36 -12.36 -18.19 -24.09
N GLU A 37 -11.34 -19.05 -24.17
CA GLU A 37 -11.39 -20.24 -25.02
C GLU A 37 -12.45 -21.23 -24.57
N TRP A 38 -12.60 -21.42 -23.25
CA TRP A 38 -13.68 -22.23 -22.68
C TRP A 38 -15.05 -21.66 -23.04
N LEU A 39 -15.23 -20.34 -22.92
CA LEU A 39 -16.48 -19.65 -23.26
C LEU A 39 -16.80 -19.75 -24.75
N ALA A 40 -15.80 -19.61 -25.62
CA ALA A 40 -15.99 -19.77 -27.06
C ALA A 40 -16.37 -21.21 -27.44
N GLN A 41 -15.91 -22.20 -26.67
CA GLN A 41 -16.27 -23.61 -26.87
C GLN A 41 -17.63 -23.98 -26.30
N SER A 42 -18.07 -23.35 -25.20
CA SER A 42 -19.35 -23.66 -24.58
C SER A 42 -20.55 -23.17 -25.39
N VAL A 43 -20.37 -22.11 -26.20
CA VAL A 43 -21.43 -21.49 -27.01
C VAL A 43 -21.48 -21.98 -28.46
N ALA A 44 -20.53 -22.82 -28.89
CA ALA A 44 -20.34 -23.18 -30.30
C ALA A 44 -20.61 -24.67 -30.55
N ASP A 45 -21.43 -24.95 -31.57
CA ASP A 45 -21.77 -26.32 -31.98
C ASP A 45 -20.72 -26.92 -32.95
N THR A 46 -19.96 -26.06 -33.65
CA THR A 46 -18.96 -26.46 -34.64
C THR A 46 -17.61 -25.76 -34.40
N VAL A 47 -16.52 -26.33 -34.95
CA VAL A 47 -15.18 -25.73 -34.87
C VAL A 47 -15.15 -24.33 -35.50
N GLU A 48 -15.86 -24.13 -36.62
CA GLU A 48 -15.97 -22.84 -37.29
C GLU A 48 -16.70 -21.80 -36.42
N ASP A 49 -17.70 -22.24 -35.64
CA ASP A 49 -18.39 -21.38 -34.70
C ASP A 49 -17.50 -21.00 -33.50
N VAL A 50 -16.61 -21.91 -33.05
CA VAL A 50 -15.61 -21.61 -32.01
C VAL A 50 -14.66 -20.51 -32.50
N GLU A 51 -14.16 -20.60 -33.73
CA GLU A 51 -13.27 -19.58 -34.31
C GLU A 51 -13.98 -18.23 -34.46
N ARG A 52 -15.25 -18.24 -34.91
CA ARG A 52 -16.07 -17.03 -35.00
C ARG A 52 -16.31 -16.39 -33.63
N ALA A 53 -16.63 -17.21 -32.61
CA ALA A 53 -16.82 -16.74 -31.24
C ALA A 53 -15.53 -16.14 -30.66
N ARG A 54 -14.38 -16.80 -30.86
CA ARG A 54 -13.06 -16.26 -30.46
C ARG A 54 -12.76 -14.92 -31.12
N ALA A 55 -13.01 -14.81 -32.42
CA ALA A 55 -12.78 -13.56 -33.15
C ALA A 55 -13.68 -12.42 -32.65
N ALA A 56 -14.94 -12.72 -32.31
CA ALA A 56 -15.87 -11.76 -31.74
C ALA A 56 -15.45 -11.29 -30.34
N GLN A 57 -14.97 -12.21 -29.49
CA GLN A 57 -14.50 -11.89 -28.13
C GLN A 57 -13.32 -10.90 -28.11
N LEU A 58 -12.52 -10.83 -29.17
CA LEU A 58 -11.40 -9.88 -29.26
C LEU A 58 -11.84 -8.40 -29.22
N ASP A 59 -13.07 -8.10 -29.63
CA ASP A 59 -13.63 -6.74 -29.66
C ASP A 59 -14.47 -6.39 -28.43
N VAL A 60 -14.77 -7.37 -27.58
CA VAL A 60 -15.60 -7.16 -26.39
C VAL A 60 -14.76 -6.59 -25.25
N ASN A 61 -15.36 -5.75 -24.41
CA ASN A 61 -14.71 -5.27 -23.19
C ASN A 61 -14.35 -6.46 -22.30
N ILE A 62 -13.05 -6.61 -22.00
CA ILE A 62 -12.52 -7.78 -21.30
C ILE A 62 -13.03 -7.89 -19.85
N ALA A 63 -13.30 -6.77 -19.19
CA ALA A 63 -13.70 -6.74 -17.78
C ALA A 63 -15.06 -7.43 -17.55
N PRO A 64 -16.18 -6.99 -18.17
CA PRO A 64 -17.45 -7.67 -18.00
C PRO A 64 -17.45 -9.08 -18.59
N LEU A 65 -16.73 -9.31 -19.70
CA LEU A 65 -16.60 -10.63 -20.32
C LEU A 65 -15.94 -11.66 -19.39
N PHE A 66 -14.96 -11.23 -18.58
CA PHE A 66 -14.22 -12.11 -17.69
C PHE A 66 -14.84 -12.23 -16.29
N ILE A 67 -15.48 -11.19 -15.77
CA ILE A 67 -15.95 -11.19 -14.36
C ILE A 67 -17.40 -11.65 -14.24
N ARG A 68 -18.28 -11.30 -15.18
CA ARG A 68 -19.70 -11.67 -15.07
C ARG A 68 -19.85 -13.18 -15.25
N ASP A 69 -20.67 -13.77 -14.40
CA ASP A 69 -21.21 -15.11 -14.61
C ASP A 69 -22.52 -14.99 -15.39
N ASP A 70 -22.92 -16.04 -16.11
CA ASP A 70 -24.05 -15.99 -17.06
C ASP A 70 -25.39 -15.60 -16.40
N ASP A 71 -25.49 -15.76 -15.07
CA ASP A 71 -26.70 -15.47 -14.28
C ASP A 71 -26.66 -14.10 -13.55
N ASP A 72 -25.52 -13.39 -13.54
CA ASP A 72 -25.31 -12.17 -12.75
C ASP A 72 -25.33 -10.90 -13.63
N GLU A 73 -26.53 -10.42 -13.96
CA GLU A 73 -26.72 -9.15 -14.70
C GLU A 73 -26.15 -7.93 -13.95
N ILE A 74 -26.00 -8.01 -12.62
CA ILE A 74 -25.49 -6.93 -11.77
C ILE A 74 -24.32 -7.44 -10.93
N SER A 75 -23.10 -7.13 -11.35
CA SER A 75 -21.89 -7.39 -10.57
C SER A 75 -21.15 -6.08 -10.30
N ALA A 76 -21.22 -5.61 -9.05
CA ALA A 76 -20.47 -4.43 -8.60
C ALA A 76 -18.95 -4.61 -8.78
N GLU A 77 -18.48 -5.86 -8.78
CA GLU A 77 -17.08 -6.19 -9.07
C GLU A 77 -16.75 -5.90 -10.54
N ALA A 78 -17.58 -6.40 -11.46
CA ALA A 78 -17.43 -6.17 -12.89
C ALA A 78 -17.48 -4.67 -13.21
N ASP A 79 -18.41 -3.93 -12.63
CA ASP A 79 -18.59 -2.50 -12.89
C ASP A 79 -17.38 -1.68 -12.40
N LYS A 80 -16.78 -2.05 -11.25
CA LYS A 80 -15.59 -1.37 -10.74
C LYS A 80 -14.36 -1.65 -11.60
N VAL A 81 -14.20 -2.89 -12.07
CA VAL A 81 -13.07 -3.26 -12.96
C VAL A 81 -13.27 -2.67 -14.36
N GLU A 82 -14.51 -2.62 -14.87
CA GLU A 82 -14.86 -1.95 -16.12
C GLU A 82 -14.63 -0.44 -16.03
N ALA A 83 -14.97 0.19 -14.90
CA ALA A 83 -14.65 1.59 -14.67
C ALA A 83 -13.13 1.85 -14.67
N PHE A 84 -12.31 0.88 -14.29
CA PHE A 84 -10.86 0.97 -14.39
C PHE A 84 -10.33 0.66 -15.80
N CYS A 85 -10.99 -0.24 -16.53
CA CYS A 85 -10.61 -0.70 -17.86
C CYS A 85 -11.66 -0.31 -18.92
N PRO A 86 -11.95 0.99 -19.12
CA PRO A 86 -13.04 1.39 -20.00
C PRO A 86 -12.69 1.03 -21.45
N LYS A 87 -13.53 0.20 -22.07
CA LYS A 87 -13.39 -0.23 -23.48
C LYS A 87 -12.05 -0.94 -23.76
N THR A 88 -11.44 -1.56 -22.75
CA THR A 88 -10.22 -2.34 -22.94
C THR A 88 -10.57 -3.67 -23.60
N THR A 89 -10.01 -3.93 -24.78
CA THR A 89 -10.27 -5.14 -25.56
C THR A 89 -8.96 -5.88 -25.86
N LEU A 90 -9.05 -7.19 -26.10
CA LEU A 90 -7.87 -7.98 -26.49
C LEU A 90 -7.32 -7.56 -27.85
N ARG A 91 -8.19 -7.11 -28.77
CA ARG A 91 -7.74 -6.56 -30.05
C ARG A 91 -6.85 -5.36 -29.83
N HIS A 92 -7.23 -4.42 -28.97
CA HIS A 92 -6.42 -3.24 -28.65
C HIS A 92 -5.01 -3.63 -28.18
N LEU A 93 -4.92 -4.54 -27.20
CA LEU A 93 -3.65 -5.07 -26.68
C LEU A 93 -2.76 -5.69 -27.77
N LEU A 94 -3.35 -6.33 -28.77
CA LEU A 94 -2.64 -7.03 -29.84
C LEU A 94 -2.28 -6.13 -31.02
N THR A 95 -3.10 -5.12 -31.33
CA THR A 95 -2.94 -4.25 -32.49
C THR A 95 -2.18 -2.97 -32.23
N GLU A 96 -2.09 -2.52 -30.97
CA GLU A 96 -1.29 -1.34 -30.63
C GLU A 96 0.15 -1.55 -31.11
N THR A 97 0.44 -0.84 -32.18
CA THR A 97 1.76 -0.56 -32.72
C THR A 97 1.99 0.91 -32.43
N VAL A 98 3.23 1.24 -32.07
CA VAL A 98 3.65 2.55 -31.59
C VAL A 98 3.55 3.58 -32.72
N GLU A 99 2.35 3.99 -33.10
CA GLU A 99 2.13 5.14 -33.97
C GLU A 99 2.14 6.40 -33.11
N GLY A 100 3.34 6.97 -32.91
CA GLY A 100 3.53 8.32 -32.36
C GLY A 100 3.54 8.47 -30.83
N GLY A 101 3.43 7.39 -30.06
CA GLY A 101 3.49 7.39 -28.58
C GLY A 101 4.86 6.99 -28.01
N THR A 102 5.09 7.28 -26.72
CA THR A 102 6.17 6.68 -25.92
C THR A 102 6.03 5.15 -25.94
N SER A 103 7.14 4.42 -26.13
CA SER A 103 7.12 2.95 -26.09
C SER A 103 6.50 2.43 -24.79
N PRO A 104 5.67 1.37 -24.83
CA PRO A 104 5.02 0.83 -23.65
C PRO A 104 6.08 0.42 -22.62
N SER A 105 5.94 0.92 -21.39
CA SER A 105 6.87 0.62 -20.31
C SER A 105 6.68 -0.82 -19.83
N PRO A 106 7.75 -1.59 -19.56
CA PRO A 106 7.63 -2.88 -18.91
C PRO A 106 6.94 -2.77 -17.54
N LYS A 107 5.95 -3.65 -17.29
CA LYS A 107 5.15 -3.69 -16.06
C LYS A 107 5.14 -5.07 -15.40
N ALA A 108 5.60 -6.10 -16.10
CA ALA A 108 5.50 -7.48 -15.66
C ALA A 108 6.83 -8.24 -15.64
N LEU A 109 6.99 -9.13 -14.68
CA LEU A 109 7.97 -10.22 -14.69
C LEU A 109 7.20 -11.54 -14.68
N LEU A 110 7.70 -12.49 -15.48
CA LEU A 110 7.15 -13.83 -15.56
C LEU A 110 8.28 -14.82 -15.30
N ASP A 111 8.04 -15.70 -14.34
CA ASP A 111 8.89 -16.82 -14.03
C ASP A 111 8.08 -18.13 -14.11
N GLU A 112 8.53 -19.05 -14.96
CA GLU A 112 7.84 -20.30 -15.25
C GLU A 112 8.71 -21.48 -14.83
N ARG A 113 8.20 -22.29 -13.90
CA ARG A 113 8.92 -23.39 -13.25
C ARG A 113 8.26 -24.74 -13.52
N SER A 114 9.12 -25.74 -13.66
CA SER A 114 8.79 -27.16 -13.81
C SER A 114 9.46 -27.92 -12.66
N ILE A 115 8.70 -28.77 -11.98
CA ILE A 115 9.21 -29.60 -10.88
C ILE A 115 9.02 -31.06 -11.28
N ASN A 116 10.12 -31.74 -11.61
CA ASN A 116 10.11 -33.16 -11.98
C ASN A 116 11.04 -33.94 -11.04
N GLY A 117 10.47 -34.78 -10.18
CA GLY A 117 11.24 -35.62 -9.25
C GLY A 117 12.08 -34.83 -8.24
N GLY A 118 11.65 -33.62 -7.87
CA GLY A 118 12.39 -32.71 -6.98
C GLY A 118 13.46 -31.87 -7.70
N VAL A 119 13.69 -32.10 -9.00
CA VAL A 119 14.53 -31.24 -9.82
C VAL A 119 13.68 -30.09 -10.34
N ILE A 120 14.08 -28.88 -9.98
CA ILE A 120 13.47 -27.66 -10.48
C ILE A 120 14.17 -27.28 -11.77
N SER A 121 13.36 -26.97 -12.76
CA SER A 121 13.79 -26.63 -14.10
C SER A 121 12.98 -25.44 -14.56
N GLU A 122 13.66 -24.42 -15.07
CA GLU A 122 13.06 -23.12 -15.36
C GLU A 122 13.04 -22.90 -16.86
N ARG A 123 11.97 -22.29 -17.37
CA ARG A 123 12.04 -21.74 -18.73
C ARG A 123 12.92 -20.50 -18.70
N ARG A 124 13.59 -20.24 -19.82
CA ARG A 124 14.44 -19.06 -19.98
C ARG A 124 13.65 -17.81 -19.58
N ASN A 125 14.14 -17.11 -18.56
CA ASN A 125 13.57 -15.85 -18.11
C ASN A 125 13.53 -14.85 -19.27
N LYS A 126 12.36 -14.24 -19.49
CA LYS A 126 12.10 -13.33 -20.61
C LYS A 126 12.45 -11.86 -20.28
N GLY A 127 12.92 -11.60 -19.06
CA GLY A 127 13.19 -10.25 -18.56
C GLY A 127 11.92 -9.45 -18.28
N PRO A 128 12.03 -8.13 -18.09
CA PRO A 128 10.89 -7.22 -17.97
C PRO A 128 10.01 -7.24 -19.24
N LEU A 129 8.70 -7.43 -19.04
CA LEU A 129 7.69 -7.54 -20.09
C LEU A 129 6.70 -6.38 -20.05
N THR A 130 6.33 -5.90 -21.23
CA THR A 130 5.12 -5.09 -21.45
C THR A 130 3.87 -5.97 -21.32
N ALA A 131 2.68 -5.37 -21.19
CA ALA A 131 1.43 -6.12 -21.11
C ALA A 131 1.20 -7.06 -22.33
N ARG A 132 1.51 -6.58 -23.53
CA ARG A 132 1.43 -7.39 -24.76
C ARG A 132 2.41 -8.57 -24.74
N GLN A 133 3.65 -8.34 -24.32
CA GLN A 133 4.65 -9.40 -24.21
C GLN A 133 4.28 -10.40 -23.11
N LEU A 134 3.68 -9.94 -22.01
CA LEU A 134 3.12 -10.80 -20.98
C LEU A 134 2.00 -11.68 -21.54
N TYR A 135 1.04 -11.10 -22.26
CA TYR A 135 -0.04 -11.87 -22.92
C TYR A 135 0.55 -12.95 -23.83
N GLN A 136 1.45 -12.58 -24.74
CA GLN A 136 2.11 -13.53 -25.64
C GLN A 136 2.83 -14.65 -24.88
N ALA A 137 3.54 -14.31 -23.81
CA ALA A 137 4.25 -15.28 -23.00
C ALA A 137 3.31 -16.22 -22.24
N LEU A 138 2.20 -15.72 -21.71
CA LEU A 138 1.19 -16.52 -20.99
C LEU A 138 0.34 -17.38 -21.93
N SER A 139 0.15 -16.95 -23.19
CA SER A 139 -0.51 -17.73 -24.24
C SER A 139 0.34 -18.90 -24.77
N GLU A 140 1.64 -18.96 -24.46
CA GLU A 140 2.44 -20.13 -24.81
C GLU A 140 1.96 -21.36 -24.03
N PRO A 141 1.81 -22.54 -24.67
CA PRO A 141 1.42 -23.77 -23.98
C PRO A 141 2.38 -24.12 -22.83
N ARG A 142 1.84 -24.52 -21.67
CA ARG A 142 2.64 -24.98 -20.52
C ARG A 142 3.16 -26.40 -20.78
N TYR A 143 2.35 -27.26 -21.40
CA TYR A 143 2.69 -28.66 -21.70
C TYR A 143 2.96 -28.88 -23.19
N ARG A 144 4.15 -29.37 -23.56
CA ARG A 144 4.50 -29.68 -24.96
C ARG A 144 4.67 -31.19 -25.13
N SER A 145 3.60 -31.87 -25.53
CA SER A 145 3.49 -33.34 -25.45
C SER A 145 4.51 -34.16 -26.26
N ASN A 146 5.27 -33.59 -27.20
CA ASN A 146 6.04 -34.38 -28.17
C ASN A 146 7.52 -33.98 -28.34
N GLN A 147 8.09 -33.11 -27.49
CA GLN A 147 9.49 -32.69 -27.64
C GLN A 147 10.22 -32.73 -26.30
N ALA A 148 11.10 -33.72 -26.13
CA ALA A 148 11.94 -33.92 -24.93
C ALA A 148 12.88 -32.74 -24.58
N GLN A 149 12.92 -31.70 -25.42
CA GLN A 149 13.73 -30.49 -25.24
C GLN A 149 12.97 -29.35 -24.51
N TYR A 150 11.66 -29.49 -24.27
CA TYR A 150 10.86 -28.45 -23.60
C TYR A 150 10.32 -28.94 -22.25
N LEU A 151 10.51 -28.10 -21.23
CA LEU A 151 10.09 -28.36 -19.85
C LEU A 151 8.61 -28.01 -19.68
N ASP A 152 7.85 -28.95 -19.10
CA ASP A 152 6.43 -28.80 -18.75
C ASP A 152 6.26 -27.82 -17.59
N VAL A 153 5.63 -26.67 -17.84
CA VAL A 153 5.46 -25.64 -16.81
C VAL A 153 4.34 -26.04 -15.86
N ARG A 154 4.71 -26.21 -14.60
CA ARG A 154 3.76 -26.52 -13.52
C ARG A 154 3.36 -25.28 -12.75
N HIS A 155 4.28 -24.33 -12.57
CA HIS A 155 4.02 -23.10 -11.83
C HIS A 155 4.35 -21.86 -12.66
N ARG A 156 3.42 -20.91 -12.72
CA ARG A 156 3.69 -19.56 -13.22
C ARG A 156 3.68 -18.56 -12.07
N HIS A 157 4.76 -17.81 -11.93
CA HIS A 157 4.88 -16.70 -11.00
C HIS A 157 4.86 -15.40 -11.80
N ILE A 158 3.79 -14.64 -11.65
CA ILE A 158 3.57 -13.37 -12.35
C ILE A 158 3.71 -12.25 -11.32
N TYR A 159 4.60 -11.29 -11.58
CA TYR A 159 4.78 -10.10 -10.75
C TYR A 159 4.49 -8.86 -11.59
N LEU A 160 3.55 -8.03 -11.12
CA LEU A 160 3.10 -6.83 -11.78
C LEU A 160 3.39 -5.61 -10.92
N THR A 161 3.87 -4.56 -11.55
CA THR A 161 4.01 -3.24 -10.95
C THR A 161 3.02 -2.29 -11.57
N ASP A 162 2.39 -1.44 -10.75
CA ASP A 162 1.47 -0.39 -11.19
C ASP A 162 0.42 -0.90 -12.20
N LEU A 163 -0.42 -1.85 -11.76
CA LEU A 163 -1.46 -2.51 -12.59
C LEU A 163 -2.21 -1.50 -13.45
N ASP A 164 -2.20 -1.70 -14.76
CA ASP A 164 -2.92 -0.87 -15.74
C ASP A 164 -3.95 -1.70 -16.52
N PRO A 165 -4.84 -1.07 -17.31
CA PRO A 165 -5.87 -1.79 -18.06
C PRO A 165 -5.30 -2.83 -19.04
N GLU A 166 -4.15 -2.56 -19.65
CA GLU A 166 -3.49 -3.49 -20.57
C GLU A 166 -3.01 -4.75 -19.84
N CYS A 167 -2.43 -4.61 -18.64
CA CYS A 167 -2.06 -5.74 -17.79
C CYS A 167 -3.28 -6.54 -17.34
N VAL A 168 -4.38 -5.88 -16.97
CA VAL A 168 -5.65 -6.56 -16.66
C VAL A 168 -6.11 -7.38 -17.87
N CYS A 169 -6.06 -6.79 -19.07
CA CYS A 169 -6.41 -7.46 -20.31
C CYS A 169 -5.53 -8.68 -20.58
N ALA A 170 -4.21 -8.56 -20.36
CA ALA A 170 -3.26 -9.65 -20.53
C ALA A 170 -3.56 -10.84 -19.61
N ILE A 171 -3.84 -10.57 -18.33
CA ILE A 171 -4.13 -11.62 -17.34
C ILE A 171 -5.50 -12.23 -17.60
N PHE A 172 -6.55 -11.42 -17.79
CA PHE A 172 -7.91 -11.92 -18.02
C PHE A 172 -7.99 -12.73 -19.33
N GLY A 173 -7.28 -12.30 -20.37
CA GLY A 173 -7.23 -13.00 -21.65
C GLY A 173 -6.48 -14.33 -21.63
N THR A 174 -5.69 -14.61 -20.58
CA THR A 174 -4.85 -15.82 -20.50
C THR A 174 -5.09 -16.67 -19.26
N ALA A 175 -5.87 -16.18 -18.29
CA ALA A 175 -6.20 -16.93 -17.10
C ALA A 175 -7.01 -18.20 -17.45
N PRO A 176 -6.57 -19.39 -17.01
CA PRO A 176 -7.35 -20.61 -17.10
C PRO A 176 -8.75 -20.47 -16.50
N HIS A 177 -9.73 -21.18 -17.05
CA HIS A 177 -11.12 -21.09 -16.59
C HIS A 177 -11.27 -21.33 -15.09
N TYR A 178 -10.54 -22.31 -14.52
CA TYR A 178 -10.59 -22.62 -13.09
C TYR A 178 -10.07 -21.50 -12.18
N GLN A 179 -9.26 -20.57 -12.72
CA GLN A 179 -8.73 -19.41 -12.00
C GLN A 179 -9.61 -18.16 -12.15
N LYS A 180 -10.64 -18.18 -13.02
CA LYS A 180 -11.50 -17.02 -13.36
C LYS A 180 -11.88 -16.21 -12.13
N ARG A 181 -12.54 -16.87 -11.17
CA ARG A 181 -13.05 -16.24 -9.95
C ARG A 181 -11.92 -15.66 -9.07
N ALA A 182 -10.83 -16.41 -8.90
CA ALA A 182 -9.72 -15.99 -8.05
C ALA A 182 -8.97 -14.78 -8.63
N VAL A 183 -8.72 -14.80 -9.94
CA VAL A 183 -8.06 -13.71 -10.67
C VAL A 183 -8.95 -12.46 -10.74
N GLY A 184 -10.25 -12.63 -11.01
CA GLY A 184 -11.22 -11.53 -10.99
C GLY A 184 -11.29 -10.85 -9.63
N SER A 185 -11.42 -11.64 -8.56
CA SER A 185 -11.41 -11.17 -7.16
C SER A 185 -10.11 -10.45 -6.80
N LEU A 186 -8.95 -10.97 -7.24
CA LEU A 186 -7.66 -10.32 -6.99
C LEU A 186 -7.61 -8.91 -7.58
N VAL A 187 -7.98 -8.75 -8.85
CA VAL A 187 -8.00 -7.45 -9.54
C VAL A 187 -9.00 -6.51 -8.87
N TYR A 188 -10.23 -6.98 -8.66
CA TYR A 188 -11.27 -6.18 -8.00
C TYR A 188 -10.82 -5.65 -6.63
N ARG A 189 -10.29 -6.52 -5.76
CA ARG A 189 -9.82 -6.13 -4.43
C ARG A 189 -8.55 -5.29 -4.48
N HIS A 190 -7.70 -5.46 -5.49
CA HIS A 190 -6.61 -4.52 -5.76
C HIS A 190 -7.14 -3.10 -6.03
N LEU A 191 -8.21 -2.98 -6.80
CA LEU A 191 -8.85 -1.69 -7.07
C LEU A 191 -9.65 -1.13 -5.89
N GLN A 192 -10.13 -1.99 -4.98
CA GLN A 192 -10.90 -1.56 -3.80
C GLN A 192 -10.06 -0.79 -2.78
N SER A 193 -8.75 -1.02 -2.72
CA SER A 193 -7.86 -0.38 -1.75
C SER A 193 -8.28 -0.69 -0.30
N ALA A 194 -8.34 -1.97 0.07
CA ALA A 194 -8.70 -2.40 1.42
C ALA A 194 -7.89 -3.64 1.84
N PRO A 195 -7.45 -3.72 3.12
CA PRO A 195 -6.87 -4.95 3.64
C PRO A 195 -7.86 -6.11 3.52
N HIS A 196 -7.40 -7.25 3.03
CA HIS A 196 -8.22 -8.45 2.98
C HIS A 196 -7.36 -9.71 2.85
N THR A 197 -7.72 -10.80 3.52
CA THR A 197 -7.09 -12.11 3.38
C THR A 197 -8.17 -13.16 3.18
N THR A 198 -8.03 -13.95 2.11
CA THR A 198 -8.97 -15.01 1.75
C THR A 198 -8.25 -16.34 1.64
N VAL A 199 -8.85 -17.38 2.20
CA VAL A 199 -8.52 -18.76 1.92
C VAL A 199 -9.78 -19.43 1.39
N SER A 200 -9.72 -19.95 0.17
CA SER A 200 -10.83 -20.62 -0.47
C SER A 200 -10.37 -21.95 -1.05
N ILE A 201 -11.13 -22.99 -0.77
CA ILE A 201 -10.88 -24.36 -1.22
C ILE A 201 -12.24 -24.86 -1.68
N SER A 202 -12.31 -25.32 -2.93
CA SER A 202 -13.56 -25.87 -3.45
C SER A 202 -13.98 -27.09 -2.63
N PRO A 203 -15.28 -27.32 -2.36
CA PRO A 203 -15.75 -28.48 -1.59
C PRO A 203 -15.34 -29.83 -2.19
N GLN A 204 -15.05 -29.85 -3.48
CA GLN A 204 -14.61 -31.04 -4.22
C GLN A 204 -13.08 -31.20 -4.20
N GLY A 205 -12.35 -30.22 -3.67
CA GLY A 205 -10.89 -30.22 -3.56
C GLY A 205 -10.14 -29.94 -4.86
N HIS A 206 -10.87 -29.65 -5.96
CA HIS A 206 -10.29 -29.50 -7.31
C HIS A 206 -9.73 -28.12 -7.61
N ASN A 207 -9.95 -27.13 -6.75
CA ASN A 207 -9.39 -25.78 -6.88
C ASN A 207 -9.19 -25.15 -5.51
N PHE A 208 -8.13 -24.35 -5.38
CA PHE A 208 -7.90 -23.49 -4.23
C PHE A 208 -7.45 -22.10 -4.66
N ALA A 209 -7.67 -21.12 -3.80
CA ALA A 209 -7.10 -19.79 -3.91
C ALA A 209 -6.84 -19.22 -2.52
N PHE A 210 -5.58 -18.83 -2.29
CA PHE A 210 -5.12 -18.09 -1.13
C PHE A 210 -4.73 -16.70 -1.59
N ALA A 211 -5.36 -15.67 -1.05
CA ALA A 211 -5.12 -14.30 -1.45
C ALA A 211 -4.93 -13.40 -0.24
N PHE A 212 -4.06 -12.41 -0.36
CA PHE A 212 -4.01 -11.29 0.59
C PHE A 212 -3.87 -9.96 -0.13
N HIS A 213 -4.32 -8.92 0.52
CA HIS A 213 -4.28 -7.54 0.10
C HIS A 213 -3.82 -6.72 1.30
N LEU A 214 -2.66 -6.10 1.19
CA LEU A 214 -2.11 -5.23 2.22
C LEU A 214 -2.11 -3.81 1.69
N ARG A 215 -3.09 -3.00 2.13
CA ARG A 215 -3.07 -1.56 1.93
C ARG A 215 -2.15 -0.93 2.98
N TYR A 216 -1.33 0.01 2.57
CA TYR A 216 -0.43 0.73 3.45
C TYR A 216 -0.18 2.15 2.94
N LYS A 217 0.41 2.96 3.82
CA LYS A 217 0.90 4.30 3.49
C LYS A 217 2.40 4.34 3.62
N LEU A 218 3.01 5.25 2.87
CA LEU A 218 4.44 5.51 2.95
C LEU A 218 4.71 6.99 2.71
N MET A 219 5.80 7.49 3.29
CA MET A 219 6.25 8.88 3.10
C MET A 219 7.53 8.91 2.28
N ARG A 220 7.61 9.85 1.33
CA ARG A 220 8.84 10.14 0.56
C ARG A 220 9.08 11.65 0.50
N ARG A 221 10.36 12.03 0.40
CA ARG A 221 10.77 13.40 0.08
C ARG A 221 10.87 13.56 -1.42
N SER A 222 10.28 14.63 -1.95
CA SER A 222 10.42 15.01 -3.36
C SER A 222 10.02 16.46 -3.55
N ASP A 223 10.63 17.13 -4.54
CA ASP A 223 10.28 18.51 -4.88
C ASP A 223 8.87 18.59 -5.47
N THR A 224 8.50 17.57 -6.25
CA THR A 224 7.17 17.39 -6.82
C THR A 224 6.56 16.05 -6.39
N PRO A 225 5.25 15.98 -6.12
CA PRO A 225 4.60 14.72 -5.84
C PRO A 225 4.60 13.82 -7.08
N ASN A 226 4.78 12.51 -6.87
CA ASN A 226 4.57 11.51 -7.91
C ASN A 226 3.08 11.20 -8.00
N LEU A 227 2.44 11.63 -9.09
CA LEU A 227 1.01 11.40 -9.30
C LEU A 227 0.77 9.99 -9.82
N ASP A 228 -0.21 9.29 -9.25
CA ASP A 228 -0.68 8.05 -9.85
C ASP A 228 -1.34 8.36 -11.20
N THR A 229 -0.79 7.78 -12.26
CA THR A 229 -1.24 7.99 -13.63
C THR A 229 -2.39 7.05 -14.00
N ARG A 230 -2.63 6.01 -13.20
CA ARG A 230 -3.72 5.06 -13.40
C ARG A 230 -5.01 5.69 -12.95
N ARG A 231 -6.03 5.65 -13.80
CA ARG A 231 -7.30 6.37 -13.59
C ARG A 231 -8.49 5.49 -13.89
N PHE A 232 -9.55 5.70 -13.12
CA PHE A 232 -10.87 5.23 -13.45
C PHE A 232 -11.51 6.11 -14.54
N ALA A 233 -12.61 5.66 -15.12
CA ALA A 233 -13.35 6.33 -16.20
C ALA A 233 -13.87 7.72 -15.82
N ASN A 234 -14.08 7.97 -14.53
CA ASN A 234 -14.41 9.29 -13.97
C ASN A 234 -13.18 10.20 -13.79
N ASN A 235 -12.01 9.81 -14.30
CA ASN A 235 -10.72 10.49 -14.21
C ASN A 235 -10.11 10.56 -12.79
N THR A 236 -10.69 9.87 -11.80
CA THR A 236 -10.08 9.77 -10.46
C THR A 236 -8.88 8.84 -10.49
N ALA A 237 -7.80 9.23 -9.82
CA ALA A 237 -6.60 8.41 -9.71
C ALA A 237 -6.89 7.13 -8.90
N LEU A 238 -6.18 6.04 -9.21
CA LEU A 238 -6.32 4.77 -8.49
C LEU A 238 -5.83 4.87 -7.04
N ARG A 239 -4.79 5.67 -6.82
CA ARG A 239 -4.21 5.96 -5.51
C ARG A 239 -4.08 7.46 -5.31
N GLU A 240 -4.33 7.88 -4.07
CA GLU A 240 -4.17 9.28 -3.69
C GLU A 240 -2.82 9.53 -3.02
N TYR A 241 -2.43 10.80 -3.02
CA TYR A 241 -1.32 11.28 -2.20
C TYR A 241 -1.79 12.49 -1.37
N ARG A 242 -1.11 12.74 -0.26
CA ARG A 242 -1.32 13.89 0.60
C ARG A 242 0.00 14.62 0.81
N ASN A 243 0.00 15.93 0.60
CA ASN A 243 1.12 16.77 1.01
C ASN A 243 1.13 16.87 2.55
N VAL A 244 2.24 16.43 3.15
CA VAL A 244 2.48 16.46 4.60
C VAL A 244 3.74 17.26 4.93
N SER A 245 4.10 18.22 4.08
CA SER A 245 5.30 19.06 4.24
C SER A 245 5.23 19.96 5.48
N PHE A 246 4.04 20.15 6.07
CA PHE A 246 3.89 20.81 7.37
C PHE A 246 4.64 20.10 8.51
N LEU A 247 5.03 18.83 8.32
CA LEU A 247 5.91 18.11 9.24
C LEU A 247 7.34 18.68 9.27
N ASP A 248 7.80 19.29 8.18
CA ASP A 248 9.10 19.96 8.13
C ASP A 248 8.98 21.47 8.35
N LYS A 249 9.19 21.90 9.60
CA LYS A 249 9.21 23.31 9.96
C LYS A 249 10.47 24.05 9.51
N ARG A 250 11.51 23.36 8.99
CA ARG A 250 12.81 23.96 8.67
C ARG A 250 12.87 24.54 7.26
N GLY A 251 11.90 24.25 6.38
CA GLY A 251 11.69 24.91 5.09
C GLY A 251 12.81 24.76 4.03
N ASN A 252 13.91 24.09 4.36
CA ASN A 252 15.11 23.95 3.53
C ASN A 252 15.25 22.53 2.92
N GLN A 253 14.19 21.75 2.87
CA GLN A 253 14.20 20.38 2.34
C GLN A 253 13.11 20.20 1.28
N PRO A 254 13.25 19.19 0.41
CA PRO A 254 12.18 18.78 -0.50
C PRO A 254 10.88 18.49 0.28
N GLY A 255 9.74 18.76 -0.36
CA GLY A 255 8.43 18.50 0.23
C GLY A 255 8.25 17.04 0.66
N ILE A 256 7.45 16.82 1.70
CA ILE A 256 7.12 15.48 2.19
C ILE A 256 5.73 15.10 1.68
N HIS A 257 5.65 13.96 1.01
CA HIS A 257 4.44 13.44 0.42
C HIS A 257 4.13 12.07 1.01
N CYS A 258 2.89 11.88 1.43
CA CYS A 258 2.35 10.61 1.89
C CYS A 258 1.56 9.97 0.74
N TYR A 259 1.87 8.73 0.37
CA TYR A 259 1.28 8.02 -0.76
C TYR A 259 0.47 6.82 -0.28
N GLU A 260 -0.61 6.54 -0.99
CA GLU A 260 -1.34 5.28 -0.88
C GLU A 260 -0.68 4.18 -1.71
N ALA A 261 -0.53 3.01 -1.12
CA ALA A 261 -0.01 1.85 -1.81
C ALA A 261 -0.76 0.59 -1.38
N GLN A 262 -0.81 -0.38 -2.27
CA GLN A 262 -1.31 -1.71 -1.98
C GLN A 262 -0.42 -2.76 -2.65
N ILE A 263 -0.20 -3.85 -1.92
CA ILE A 263 0.31 -5.10 -2.47
C ILE A 263 -0.82 -6.11 -2.41
N SER A 264 -1.04 -6.83 -3.51
CA SER A 264 -2.04 -7.89 -3.60
C SER A 264 -1.39 -9.14 -4.15
N TYR A 265 -1.64 -10.27 -3.51
CA TYR A 265 -1.00 -11.52 -3.84
C TYR A 265 -2.04 -12.63 -3.89
N LEU A 266 -1.89 -13.51 -4.87
CA LEU A 266 -2.72 -14.68 -5.08
C LEU A 266 -1.82 -15.89 -5.28
N VAL A 267 -2.17 -17.01 -4.65
CA VAL A 267 -1.71 -18.35 -5.02
C VAL A 267 -2.97 -19.16 -5.33
N THR A 268 -3.09 -19.69 -6.53
CA THR A 268 -4.27 -20.46 -6.95
C THR A 268 -3.88 -21.61 -7.86
N GLY A 269 -4.54 -22.73 -7.70
CA GLY A 269 -4.21 -23.94 -8.44
C GLY A 269 -5.32 -24.97 -8.36
N ASN A 270 -5.13 -26.02 -9.15
CA ASN A 270 -5.94 -27.22 -9.09
C ASN A 270 -5.52 -28.06 -7.88
N ASP A 271 -4.20 -28.22 -7.69
CA ASP A 271 -3.58 -29.00 -6.64
C ASP A 271 -2.17 -28.46 -6.31
N ASP A 272 -1.46 -29.18 -5.45
CA ASP A 272 -0.11 -28.84 -4.99
C ASP A 272 0.98 -28.89 -6.07
N SER A 273 0.70 -29.57 -7.18
CA SER A 273 1.61 -29.79 -8.29
C SER A 273 1.32 -28.90 -9.50
N LEU A 274 0.15 -28.23 -9.53
CA LEU A 274 -0.27 -27.32 -10.58
C LEU A 274 -0.96 -26.09 -9.97
N TRP A 275 -0.16 -25.06 -9.76
CA TRP A 275 -0.60 -23.79 -9.18
C TRP A 275 0.23 -22.62 -9.69
N ASP A 276 -0.39 -21.46 -9.72
CA ASP A 276 0.24 -20.21 -10.13
C ASP A 276 0.21 -19.21 -8.97
N SER A 277 1.11 -18.24 -9.02
CA SER A 277 1.04 -17.06 -8.16
C SER A 277 1.01 -15.78 -8.97
N LEU A 278 0.21 -14.82 -8.53
CA LEU A 278 0.10 -13.50 -9.13
C LEU A 278 0.28 -12.45 -8.04
N CYS A 279 1.28 -11.59 -8.18
CA CYS A 279 1.56 -10.48 -7.29
C CYS A 279 1.38 -9.16 -8.02
N ILE A 280 0.67 -8.22 -7.41
CA ILE A 280 0.43 -6.87 -7.90
C ILE A 280 0.92 -5.89 -6.85
N SER A 281 1.92 -5.06 -7.20
CA SER A 281 2.52 -4.08 -6.29
C SER A 281 2.40 -2.67 -6.87
N ASP A 282 1.93 -1.73 -6.06
CA ASP A 282 2.06 -0.31 -6.37
C ASP A 282 3.53 0.13 -6.24
N ASN A 283 4.02 0.88 -7.22
CA ASN A 283 5.39 1.40 -7.30
C ASN A 283 5.46 2.86 -7.83
N TYR A 284 4.33 3.46 -8.21
CA TYR A 284 4.24 4.81 -8.81
C TYR A 284 4.87 5.93 -7.96
N PHE A 285 4.97 5.74 -6.65
CA PHE A 285 5.54 6.71 -5.70
C PHE A 285 7.08 6.79 -5.75
N ASN A 286 7.75 5.85 -6.42
CA ASN A 286 9.20 5.87 -6.58
C ASN A 286 9.57 6.73 -7.81
N SER A 287 10.23 7.87 -7.58
CA SER A 287 10.59 8.81 -8.65
C SER A 287 11.58 8.17 -9.64
N LYS A 288 11.49 8.49 -10.93
CA LYS A 288 12.42 7.99 -11.97
C LYS A 288 13.91 8.28 -11.70
N GLN A 289 14.25 9.22 -10.81
CA GLN A 289 15.62 9.55 -10.43
C GLN A 289 16.14 8.81 -9.19
N ALA A 290 15.28 8.14 -8.42
CA ALA A 290 15.64 7.48 -7.15
C ALA A 290 14.87 6.17 -6.91
N GLY A 291 14.27 5.60 -7.95
CA GLY A 291 13.23 4.59 -7.84
C GLY A 291 13.48 3.39 -8.74
N THR A 292 13.52 2.23 -8.11
CA THR A 292 13.69 0.88 -8.66
C THR A 292 12.71 0.69 -9.83
N SER A 293 13.15 0.91 -11.07
CA SER A 293 12.44 0.47 -12.27
C SER A 293 12.14 -1.03 -12.14
N LEU A 294 11.14 -1.55 -12.85
CA LEU A 294 10.98 -3.01 -12.95
C LEU A 294 12.27 -3.68 -13.44
N THR A 295 13.04 -2.96 -14.25
CA THR A 295 14.40 -3.31 -14.66
C THR A 295 15.34 -3.43 -13.47
N ASP A 296 15.32 -2.50 -12.52
CA ASP A 296 16.19 -2.53 -11.34
C ASP A 296 15.80 -3.69 -10.40
N VAL A 297 14.50 -3.98 -10.28
CA VAL A 297 14.02 -5.17 -9.55
C VAL A 297 14.53 -6.45 -10.22
N TYR A 298 14.45 -6.50 -11.56
CA TYR A 298 14.99 -7.62 -12.33
C TYR A 298 16.52 -7.73 -12.19
N GLU A 299 17.24 -6.62 -12.23
CA GLU A 299 18.69 -6.57 -12.09
C GLU A 299 19.13 -7.06 -10.71
N GLU A 300 18.50 -6.56 -9.63
CA GLU A 300 18.72 -7.01 -8.24
C GLU A 300 18.55 -8.54 -8.12
N ILE A 301 17.43 -9.06 -8.63
CA ILE A 301 17.13 -10.51 -8.66
C ILE A 301 18.14 -11.29 -9.53
N SER A 302 18.61 -10.70 -10.63
CA SER A 302 19.51 -11.38 -11.57
C SER A 302 20.98 -11.39 -11.12
N GLN A 303 21.41 -10.41 -10.34
CA GLN A 303 22.79 -10.27 -9.86
C GLN A 303 23.09 -11.16 -8.67
N ASP A 304 22.09 -11.46 -7.83
CA ASP A 304 22.22 -12.34 -6.67
C ASP A 304 22.17 -13.84 -7.03
N ALA A 305 21.80 -14.17 -8.27
CA ALA A 305 21.82 -15.54 -8.76
C ALA A 305 23.18 -15.87 -9.39
N ASP A 306 23.90 -16.87 -8.87
CA ASP A 306 25.04 -17.54 -9.53
C ASP A 306 24.63 -18.27 -10.85
N GLY A 307 23.55 -17.83 -11.50
CA GLY A 307 22.97 -18.39 -12.71
C GLY A 307 22.18 -19.69 -12.51
N LEU A 308 21.99 -20.15 -11.26
CA LEU A 308 21.47 -21.50 -10.97
C LEU A 308 20.00 -21.56 -10.49
N VAL A 309 19.42 -20.48 -9.96
CA VAL A 309 18.01 -20.47 -9.48
C VAL A 309 17.39 -19.09 -9.72
N ALA A 310 16.27 -19.00 -10.43
CA ALA A 310 15.51 -17.76 -10.53
C ALA A 310 14.95 -17.40 -9.15
N LEU A 311 15.28 -16.21 -8.67
CA LEU A 311 14.68 -15.67 -7.46
C LEU A 311 13.23 -15.27 -7.73
N ASP A 312 12.38 -15.49 -6.73
CA ASP A 312 10.97 -15.15 -6.82
C ASP A 312 10.76 -13.62 -6.74
N PRO A 313 10.21 -12.99 -7.78
CA PRO A 313 10.06 -11.54 -7.83
C PRO A 313 9.06 -11.00 -6.79
N SER A 314 8.13 -11.84 -6.31
CA SER A 314 7.19 -11.42 -5.27
C SER A 314 7.86 -11.21 -3.91
N THR A 315 8.98 -11.87 -3.65
CA THR A 315 9.75 -11.75 -2.40
C THR A 315 11.13 -11.11 -2.57
N ARG A 316 11.45 -10.63 -3.78
CA ARG A 316 12.78 -10.11 -4.16
C ARG A 316 13.93 -11.06 -3.79
N GLY A 317 13.68 -12.36 -3.74
CA GLY A 317 14.67 -13.35 -3.31
C GLY A 317 15.07 -13.31 -1.83
N GLU A 318 14.53 -12.39 -1.01
CA GLU A 318 14.88 -12.27 0.41
C GLU A 318 14.35 -13.42 1.27
N ALA A 319 13.45 -14.25 0.75
CA ALA A 319 12.80 -15.32 1.50
C ALA A 319 13.67 -16.58 1.73
N GLY A 320 15.00 -16.42 1.64
CA GLY A 320 16.01 -17.45 1.88
C GLY A 320 16.40 -18.23 0.62
N PRO A 321 17.67 -18.66 0.49
CA PRO A 321 18.18 -19.42 -0.65
C PRO A 321 17.73 -20.90 -0.71
N ASP A 322 16.92 -21.36 0.24
CA ASP A 322 16.49 -22.76 0.31
C ASP A 322 15.22 -22.98 -0.52
N PHE A 323 15.44 -23.26 -1.81
CA PHE A 323 14.51 -23.76 -2.81
C PHE A 323 13.21 -22.95 -3.04
N PRO A 324 12.76 -22.82 -4.30
CA PRO A 324 11.36 -22.51 -4.61
C PRO A 324 10.43 -23.34 -3.73
N ALA A 325 9.61 -22.68 -2.90
CA ALA A 325 8.56 -23.37 -2.15
C ALA A 325 7.73 -24.19 -3.14
N THR A 326 7.79 -25.51 -3.02
CA THR A 326 7.07 -26.43 -3.90
C THR A 326 5.60 -26.49 -3.53
N ASP A 327 5.30 -26.23 -2.25
CA ASP A 327 3.97 -26.26 -1.68
C ASP A 327 3.34 -24.85 -1.66
N PRO A 328 2.14 -24.65 -2.24
CA PRO A 328 1.44 -23.35 -2.21
C PRO A 328 1.12 -22.85 -0.79
N ARG A 329 0.95 -23.76 0.19
CA ARG A 329 0.70 -23.45 1.61
C ARG A 329 1.95 -22.96 2.33
N GLU A 330 3.13 -23.32 1.85
CA GLU A 330 4.39 -22.74 2.35
C GLU A 330 4.64 -21.38 1.69
N LYS A 331 4.42 -21.32 0.37
CA LYS A 331 4.61 -20.12 -0.46
C LYS A 331 3.78 -18.95 0.04
N PHE A 332 2.50 -19.17 0.32
CA PHE A 332 1.56 -18.11 0.71
C PHE A 332 1.97 -17.37 2.01
N PRO A 333 2.09 -18.02 3.18
CA PRO A 333 2.49 -17.36 4.42
C PRO A 333 3.91 -16.81 4.36
N ARG A 334 4.84 -17.43 3.62
CA ARG A 334 6.19 -16.86 3.41
C ARG A 334 6.13 -15.51 2.70
N THR A 335 5.32 -15.42 1.65
CA THR A 335 5.13 -14.17 0.89
C THR A 335 4.39 -13.12 1.72
N LEU A 336 3.39 -13.54 2.52
CA LEU A 336 2.70 -12.67 3.47
C LEU A 336 3.66 -12.11 4.54
N ALA A 337 4.47 -12.97 5.17
CA ALA A 337 5.47 -12.59 6.16
C ALA A 337 6.44 -11.52 5.61
N TYR A 338 6.96 -11.76 4.41
CA TYR A 338 7.84 -10.83 3.71
C TYR A 338 7.19 -9.46 3.51
N HIS A 339 5.98 -9.40 2.95
CA HIS A 339 5.33 -8.13 2.69
C HIS A 339 4.86 -7.44 3.97
N LEU A 340 4.43 -8.19 4.99
CA LEU A 340 4.05 -7.64 6.28
C LEU A 340 5.25 -6.96 6.95
N LYS A 341 6.43 -7.59 6.93
CA LYS A 341 7.69 -6.98 7.39
C LYS A 341 7.98 -5.64 6.72
N ARG A 342 7.79 -5.56 5.40
CA ARG A 342 7.99 -4.31 4.65
C ARG A 342 6.99 -3.23 5.02
N VAL A 343 5.71 -3.60 5.15
CA VAL A 343 4.65 -2.69 5.58
C VAL A 343 4.93 -2.17 7.00
N THR A 344 5.32 -3.05 7.92
CA THR A 344 5.75 -2.69 9.28
C THR A 344 6.90 -1.68 9.26
N ALA A 345 7.91 -1.90 8.42
CA ALA A 345 9.04 -0.98 8.29
C ALA A 345 8.62 0.42 7.78
N GLU A 346 7.68 0.50 6.82
CA GLU A 346 7.15 1.80 6.36
C GLU A 346 6.39 2.53 7.48
N TYR A 347 5.55 1.83 8.24
CA TYR A 347 4.84 2.44 9.37
C TYR A 347 5.77 2.83 10.51
N MET A 348 6.84 2.08 10.79
CA MET A 348 7.88 2.47 11.74
C MET A 348 8.51 3.81 11.34
N ARG A 349 8.85 3.99 10.05
CA ARG A 349 9.36 5.27 9.54
C ARG A 349 8.33 6.38 9.73
N ILE A 350 7.06 6.14 9.39
CA ILE A 350 5.98 7.13 9.58
C ILE A 350 5.90 7.59 11.04
N VAL A 351 6.01 6.67 11.99
CA VAL A 351 6.02 7.04 13.42
C VAL A 351 7.19 7.99 13.72
N ASP A 352 8.38 7.73 13.19
CA ASP A 352 9.53 8.59 13.41
C ASP A 352 9.31 9.99 12.78
N TRP A 353 8.75 10.05 11.56
CA TRP A 353 8.36 11.30 10.89
C TRP A 353 7.39 12.16 11.70
N LEU A 354 6.46 11.54 12.42
CA LEU A 354 5.48 12.27 13.24
C LEU A 354 6.02 12.58 14.64
N ASN A 355 6.76 11.66 15.25
CA ASN A 355 7.17 11.76 16.64
C ASN A 355 8.33 12.75 16.84
N ASP A 356 9.29 12.81 15.92
CA ASP A 356 10.46 13.68 16.04
C ASP A 356 10.09 15.17 16.09
N PRO A 357 9.26 15.71 15.16
CA PRO A 357 8.81 17.09 15.23
C PRO A 357 8.01 17.42 16.51
N VAL A 358 7.21 16.48 17.01
CA VAL A 358 6.42 16.64 18.25
C VAL A 358 7.33 16.65 19.48
N ARG A 359 8.40 15.85 19.49
CA ARG A 359 9.43 15.88 20.54
C ARG A 359 10.20 17.19 20.52
N ASP A 360 10.68 17.61 19.35
CA ASP A 360 11.41 18.87 19.19
C ASP A 360 10.56 20.06 19.65
N TYR A 361 9.28 20.10 19.27
CA TYR A 361 8.36 21.15 19.70
C TYR A 361 8.17 21.18 21.24
N ALA A 362 7.92 20.02 21.85
CA ALA A 362 7.73 19.92 23.30
C ALA A 362 8.98 20.40 24.07
N GLN A 363 10.18 20.08 23.57
CA GLN A 363 11.45 20.54 24.16
C GLN A 363 11.66 22.05 23.99
N CYS A 364 11.39 22.60 22.80
CA CYS A 364 11.48 24.04 22.57
C CYS A 364 10.52 24.84 23.46
N LYS A 365 9.32 24.31 23.76
CA LYS A 365 8.35 24.96 24.64
C LYS A 365 8.86 25.08 26.08
N HIS A 366 9.52 24.04 26.60
CA HIS A 366 10.13 24.10 27.93
C HIS A 366 11.15 25.25 28.03
N ASN A 367 11.95 25.46 26.97
CA ASN A 367 12.90 26.57 26.90
C ASN A 367 12.23 27.95 26.73
N ARG A 368 11.05 28.04 26.10
CA ARG A 368 10.31 29.30 25.94
C ARG A 368 9.74 29.84 27.25
N GLN A 369 9.37 28.97 28.19
CA GLN A 369 8.92 29.38 29.53
C GLN A 369 10.01 30.17 30.29
N HIS A 370 11.28 30.03 29.90
CA HIS A 370 12.41 30.77 30.48
C HIS A 370 12.78 32.08 29.76
N LEU A 371 12.20 32.41 28.59
CA LEU A 371 12.60 33.57 27.77
C LEU A 371 11.51 34.66 27.76
N SER A 372 11.48 35.50 28.79
CA SER A 372 10.43 36.51 29.05
C SER A 372 10.43 37.76 28.14
N LYS A 373 11.03 37.73 26.93
CA LYS A 373 11.32 38.96 26.15
C LYS A 373 10.76 39.02 24.71
N ARG A 374 9.83 38.15 24.31
CA ARG A 374 9.28 38.19 22.94
C ARG A 374 8.10 39.16 22.78
N PRO A 375 7.97 39.88 21.64
CA PRO A 375 6.84 40.76 21.35
C PRO A 375 5.49 40.02 21.31
N HIS A 376 4.45 40.63 21.88
CA HIS A 376 3.13 40.00 22.10
C HIS A 376 2.37 39.58 20.82
N THR A 377 2.50 40.30 19.71
CA THR A 377 1.83 39.97 18.45
C THR A 377 2.38 38.67 17.85
N LYS A 378 3.71 38.52 17.82
CA LYS A 378 4.37 37.30 17.34
C LYS A 378 3.98 36.05 18.16
N MET A 379 3.65 36.23 19.44
CA MET A 379 3.30 35.13 20.34
C MET A 379 1.90 34.55 20.08
N LYS A 380 0.94 35.38 19.63
CA LYS A 380 -0.40 34.90 19.25
C LYS A 380 -0.38 34.14 17.93
N ASP A 381 0.30 34.68 16.92
CA ASP A 381 0.40 34.04 15.60
C ASP A 381 1.11 32.69 15.71
N GLU A 382 2.23 32.62 16.45
CA GLU A 382 2.93 31.36 16.75
C GLU A 382 2.04 30.33 17.49
N GLY A 383 1.12 30.80 18.34
CA GLY A 383 0.16 29.96 19.05
C GLY A 383 -0.89 29.33 18.13
N PHE A 384 -1.47 30.13 17.23
CA PHE A 384 -2.43 29.63 16.24
C PHE A 384 -1.79 28.67 15.23
N ASP A 385 -0.58 28.96 14.77
CA ASP A 385 0.16 28.07 13.87
C ASP A 385 0.48 26.73 14.54
N THR A 386 0.82 26.76 15.83
CA THR A 386 1.03 25.54 16.62
C THR A 386 -0.25 24.73 16.75
N LEU A 387 -1.38 25.37 17.06
CA LEU A 387 -2.67 24.68 17.18
C LEU A 387 -3.04 23.97 15.89
N LYS A 388 -2.94 24.68 14.75
CA LYS A 388 -3.22 24.12 13.44
C LYS A 388 -2.29 22.94 13.14
N TRP A 389 -0.99 23.13 13.32
CA TRP A 389 0.00 22.09 13.07
C TRP A 389 -0.21 20.86 13.97
N SER A 390 -0.46 21.03 15.27
CA SER A 390 -0.72 19.92 16.20
C SER A 390 -2.01 19.18 15.85
N ALA A 391 -3.05 19.87 15.37
CA ALA A 391 -4.26 19.23 14.88
C ALA A 391 -3.98 18.38 13.64
N GLU A 392 -3.24 18.92 12.66
CA GLU A 392 -2.88 18.18 11.43
C GLU A 392 -2.02 16.92 11.73
N VAL A 393 -1.05 17.02 12.65
CA VAL A 393 -0.25 15.86 13.09
C VAL A 393 -1.09 14.83 13.82
N LYS A 394 -2.00 15.28 14.70
CA LYS A 394 -2.91 14.40 15.43
C LYS A 394 -3.80 13.62 14.46
N ASP A 395 -4.40 14.30 13.50
CA ASP A 395 -5.30 13.68 12.52
C ASP A 395 -4.58 12.67 11.63
N LEU A 396 -3.32 12.95 11.26
CA LEU A 396 -2.47 11.96 10.58
C LEU A 396 -2.20 10.74 11.46
N ALA A 397 -1.82 10.95 12.73
CA ALA A 397 -1.51 9.86 13.65
C ALA A 397 -2.72 8.96 13.92
N ASP A 398 -3.92 9.55 14.07
CA ASP A 398 -5.17 8.81 14.23
C ASP A 398 -5.51 8.01 12.97
N MET A 399 -5.38 8.61 11.78
CA MET A 399 -5.61 7.93 10.50
C MET A 399 -4.69 6.72 10.33
N PHE A 400 -3.37 6.88 10.50
CA PHE A 400 -2.44 5.75 10.41
C PHE A 400 -2.69 4.69 11.50
N SER A 401 -3.12 5.11 12.70
CA SER A 401 -3.44 4.17 13.78
C SER A 401 -4.65 3.29 13.45
N MET A 402 -5.63 3.83 12.71
CA MET A 402 -6.78 3.06 12.24
C MET A 402 -6.36 2.08 11.14
N GLU A 403 -5.58 2.52 10.15
CA GLU A 403 -5.10 1.62 9.08
C GLU A 403 -4.26 0.44 9.60
N VAL A 404 -3.39 0.69 10.58
CA VAL A 404 -2.62 -0.38 11.23
C VAL A 404 -3.56 -1.33 12.00
N ALA A 405 -4.68 -0.83 12.54
CA ALA A 405 -5.69 -1.69 13.17
C ALA A 405 -6.29 -2.64 12.14
N ASP A 406 -6.72 -2.11 10.98
CA ASP A 406 -7.39 -2.88 9.94
C ASP A 406 -6.48 -4.03 9.40
N ILE A 407 -5.20 -3.75 9.18
CA ILE A 407 -4.22 -4.77 8.77
C ILE A 407 -4.11 -5.87 9.84
N LYS A 408 -4.02 -5.47 11.10
CA LYS A 408 -3.88 -6.41 12.21
C LYS A 408 -5.11 -7.28 12.39
N ASP A 409 -6.29 -6.68 12.34
CA ASP A 409 -7.55 -7.40 12.53
C ASP A 409 -7.74 -8.43 11.40
N GLU A 410 -7.41 -8.05 10.16
CA GLU A 410 -7.52 -8.95 9.01
C GLU A 410 -6.52 -10.11 9.06
N VAL A 411 -5.23 -9.83 9.32
CA VAL A 411 -4.19 -10.87 9.41
C VAL A 411 -4.40 -11.76 10.64
N GLY A 412 -4.85 -11.18 11.76
CA GLY A 412 -5.22 -11.93 12.96
C GLY A 412 -6.37 -12.88 12.69
N SER A 413 -7.41 -12.41 12.01
CA SER A 413 -8.54 -13.25 11.60
C SER A 413 -8.13 -14.39 10.69
N PHE A 414 -7.18 -14.16 9.79
CA PHE A 414 -6.59 -15.21 8.96
C PHE A 414 -5.91 -16.30 9.80
N LEU A 415 -5.05 -15.92 10.74
CA LEU A 415 -4.33 -16.87 11.60
C LEU A 415 -5.29 -17.71 12.45
N GLU A 416 -6.32 -17.07 13.02
CA GLU A 416 -7.31 -17.75 13.85
C GLU A 416 -8.13 -18.77 13.04
N LYS A 417 -8.63 -18.36 11.87
CA LYS A 417 -9.55 -19.19 11.06
C LYS A 417 -8.86 -20.31 10.30
N ASN A 418 -7.60 -20.14 9.92
CA ASN A 418 -6.95 -21.02 8.95
C ASN A 418 -5.76 -21.82 9.50
N HIS A 419 -5.49 -21.79 10.81
CA HIS A 419 -4.37 -22.51 11.42
C HIS A 419 -4.29 -24.01 11.06
N ILE A 420 -5.43 -24.67 10.79
CA ILE A 420 -5.50 -26.08 10.39
C ILE A 420 -4.91 -26.30 8.98
N LEU A 421 -5.05 -25.32 8.08
CA LEU A 421 -4.60 -25.41 6.68
C LEU A 421 -3.11 -25.14 6.51
N PHE A 422 -2.48 -24.48 7.50
CA PHE A 422 -1.07 -24.09 7.48
C PHE A 422 -0.33 -24.78 8.64
N PRO A 423 0.00 -26.07 8.52
CA PRO A 423 0.57 -26.85 9.61
C PRO A 423 1.94 -26.31 10.04
N SER A 424 2.22 -26.37 11.34
CA SER A 424 3.42 -25.80 11.98
C SER A 424 4.73 -26.40 11.48
N GLU A 425 4.74 -27.65 11.03
CA GLU A 425 5.94 -28.32 10.51
C GLU A 425 6.45 -27.68 9.21
N LEU A 426 5.53 -27.26 8.33
CA LEU A 426 5.85 -26.66 7.04
C LEU A 426 5.87 -25.14 7.11
N CYS A 427 4.88 -24.56 7.78
CA CYS A 427 4.65 -23.11 7.77
C CYS A 427 5.20 -22.43 9.02
N GLY A 428 5.70 -23.18 10.01
CA GLY A 428 6.09 -22.68 11.34
C GLY A 428 6.96 -21.43 11.30
N PRO A 429 8.08 -21.41 10.56
CA PRO A 429 8.93 -20.23 10.46
C PRO A 429 8.18 -19.01 9.90
N ALA A 430 7.45 -19.16 8.80
CA ALA A 430 6.71 -18.07 8.17
C ALA A 430 5.55 -17.57 9.05
N ILE A 431 4.86 -18.47 9.75
CA ILE A 431 3.80 -18.10 10.70
C ILE A 431 4.39 -17.38 11.91
N SER A 432 5.54 -17.82 12.42
CA SER A 432 6.27 -17.11 13.49
C SER A 432 6.64 -15.70 13.03
N ASP A 433 7.19 -15.55 11.83
CA ASP A 433 7.53 -14.24 11.27
C ASP A 433 6.28 -13.35 11.12
N ILE A 434 5.13 -13.91 10.71
CA ILE A 434 3.87 -13.16 10.67
C ILE A 434 3.48 -12.68 12.08
N ILE A 435 3.54 -13.55 13.09
CA ILE A 435 3.21 -13.21 14.48
C ILE A 435 4.13 -12.11 15.00
N ASP A 436 5.44 -12.23 14.80
CA ASP A 436 6.42 -11.24 15.24
C ASP A 436 6.15 -9.87 14.59
N ASN A 437 5.85 -9.85 13.28
CA ASN A 437 5.50 -8.62 12.59
C ASN A 437 4.17 -8.02 13.05
N MET A 438 3.21 -8.84 13.46
CA MET A 438 1.94 -8.40 14.06
C MET A 438 2.16 -7.74 15.44
N GLU A 439 3.07 -8.27 16.25
CA GLU A 439 3.47 -7.65 17.52
C GLU A 439 4.20 -6.31 17.29
N GLU A 440 5.03 -6.23 16.26
CA GLU A 440 5.67 -4.97 15.87
C GLU A 440 4.66 -3.93 15.37
N LEU A 441 3.66 -4.34 14.58
CA LEU A 441 2.55 -3.46 14.20
C LEU A 441 1.75 -2.97 15.42
N GLU A 442 1.55 -3.81 16.44
CA GLU A 442 0.92 -3.38 17.70
C GLU A 442 1.79 -2.32 18.43
N LYS A 443 3.11 -2.48 18.42
CA LYS A 443 4.03 -1.46 18.96
C LYS A 443 3.92 -0.15 18.18
N VAL A 444 3.89 -0.21 16.85
CA VAL A 444 3.69 0.96 15.98
C VAL A 444 2.36 1.64 16.27
N GLN A 445 1.26 0.89 16.35
CA GLN A 445 -0.07 1.43 16.66
C GLN A 445 -0.08 2.17 18.01
N ARG A 446 0.52 1.58 19.04
CA ARG A 446 0.66 2.23 20.36
C ARG A 446 1.47 3.52 20.28
N ARG A 447 2.54 3.55 19.48
CA ARG A 447 3.34 4.77 19.26
C ARG A 447 2.53 5.86 18.53
N LEU A 448 1.74 5.50 17.51
CA LEU A 448 0.85 6.44 16.81
C LEU A 448 -0.19 7.06 17.75
N ARG A 449 -0.85 6.23 18.57
CA ARG A 449 -1.79 6.71 19.62
C ARG A 449 -1.10 7.62 20.63
N SER A 450 0.16 7.33 20.99
CA SER A 450 0.96 8.19 21.87
C SER A 450 1.23 9.56 21.24
N VAL A 451 1.59 9.61 19.95
CA VAL A 451 1.77 10.87 19.21
C VAL A 451 0.47 11.67 19.18
N SER A 452 -0.66 11.02 18.87
CA SER A 452 -1.99 11.67 18.89
C SER A 452 -2.32 12.26 20.25
N SER A 453 -2.14 11.49 21.33
CA SER A 453 -2.37 11.94 22.72
C SER A 453 -1.49 13.14 23.10
N ARG A 454 -0.20 13.13 22.71
CA ARG A 454 0.70 14.26 22.93
C ARG A 454 0.25 15.51 22.17
N CYS A 455 -0.17 15.37 20.92
CA CYS A 455 -0.70 16.48 20.14
C CYS A 455 -1.98 17.04 20.77
N LYS A 456 -2.88 16.19 21.26
CA LYS A 456 -4.07 16.62 22.01
C LYS A 456 -3.71 17.45 23.24
N SER A 457 -2.75 16.99 24.05
CA SER A 457 -2.27 17.76 25.21
C SER A 457 -1.64 19.10 24.82
N LEU A 458 -0.89 19.13 23.72
CA LEU A 458 -0.33 20.38 23.17
C LEU A 458 -1.44 21.36 22.77
N ILE A 459 -2.47 20.87 22.06
CA ILE A 459 -3.63 21.66 21.64
C ILE A 459 -4.33 22.28 22.85
N GLU A 460 -4.67 21.47 23.85
CA GLU A 460 -5.33 21.93 25.08
C GLU A 460 -4.47 22.97 25.81
N THR A 461 -3.16 22.75 25.90
CA THR A 461 -2.25 23.69 26.57
C THR A 461 -2.17 25.03 25.83
N GLU A 462 -2.02 25.02 24.51
CA GLU A 462 -1.96 26.26 23.72
C GLU A 462 -3.31 27.00 23.71
N GLN A 463 -4.45 26.29 23.67
CA GLN A 463 -5.77 26.89 23.81
C GLN A 463 -5.93 27.60 25.17
N ASN A 464 -5.49 26.96 26.25
CA ASN A 464 -5.51 27.56 27.59
C ASN A 464 -4.63 28.82 27.67
N LEU A 465 -3.44 28.81 27.06
CA LEU A 465 -2.58 30.00 26.98
C LEU A 465 -3.27 31.12 26.18
N LEU A 466 -3.86 30.79 25.03
CA LEU A 466 -4.61 31.75 24.22
C LEU A 466 -5.79 32.39 24.95
N GLN A 467 -6.50 31.62 25.79
CA GLN A 467 -7.59 32.12 26.63
C GLN A 467 -7.12 32.97 27.81
N GLN A 468 -5.92 32.71 28.35
CA GLN A 468 -5.35 33.50 29.45
C GLN A 468 -4.84 34.89 28.99
N PHE A 469 -4.44 35.06 27.73
CA PHE A 469 -3.90 36.34 27.24
C PHE A 469 -4.89 37.51 27.33
N PRO A 470 -6.15 37.43 26.87
CA PRO A 470 -7.13 38.51 27.05
C PRO A 470 -7.31 38.90 28.52
N ALA A 471 -7.28 37.94 29.43
CA ALA A 471 -7.44 38.18 30.86
C ALA A 471 -6.23 38.89 31.48
N GLU A 472 -5.01 38.62 31.01
CA GLU A 472 -3.81 39.33 31.48
C GLU A 472 -3.72 40.76 30.91
N ILE A 473 -4.03 40.94 29.62
CA ILE A 473 -4.10 42.27 29.01
C ILE A 473 -5.20 43.10 29.68
N GLY A 474 -6.39 42.51 29.89
CA GLY A 474 -7.49 43.15 30.60
C GLY A 474 -7.08 43.63 31.99
N ARG A 475 -6.39 42.79 32.77
CA ARG A 475 -5.84 43.16 34.10
C ARG A 475 -4.82 44.31 34.03
N LYS A 476 -3.92 44.30 33.04
CA LYS A 476 -2.94 45.39 32.86
C LYS A 476 -3.62 46.69 32.44
N THR A 477 -4.56 46.64 31.50
CA THR A 477 -5.34 47.81 31.07
C THR A 477 -6.18 48.37 32.20
N GLU A 478 -6.80 47.49 33.01
CA GLU A 478 -7.55 47.88 34.20
C GLU A 478 -6.64 48.57 35.23
N PHE A 479 -5.44 48.03 35.50
CA PHE A 479 -4.46 48.66 36.37
C PHE A 479 -4.05 50.05 35.88
N ILE A 480 -3.70 50.18 34.59
CA ILE A 480 -3.35 51.47 33.99
C ILE A 480 -4.53 52.46 34.13
N SER A 481 -5.74 52.00 33.82
CA SER A 481 -6.94 52.83 33.88
C SER A 481 -7.29 53.26 35.31
N LYS A 482 -7.07 52.42 36.33
CA LYS A 482 -7.45 52.72 37.71
C LYS A 482 -6.36 53.43 38.50
N SER A 483 -5.09 53.20 38.18
CA SER A 483 -3.97 53.72 38.96
C SER A 483 -3.20 54.85 38.29
N ILE A 484 -3.08 54.83 36.95
CA ILE A 484 -2.26 55.81 36.22
C ILE A 484 -3.11 56.95 35.67
N TYR A 485 -4.27 56.66 35.07
CA TYR A 485 -5.13 57.70 34.51
C TYR A 485 -5.59 58.75 35.52
N PRO A 486 -6.01 58.41 36.77
CA PRO A 486 -6.36 59.44 37.74
C PRO A 486 -5.19 60.37 38.05
N VAL A 487 -3.97 59.83 38.13
CA VAL A 487 -2.75 60.63 38.33
C VAL A 487 -2.52 61.53 37.13
N MET A 488 -2.55 61.00 35.91
CA MET A 488 -2.35 61.80 34.69
C MET A 488 -3.42 62.89 34.52
N ILE A 489 -4.69 62.58 34.78
CA ILE A 489 -5.79 63.55 34.73
C ILE A 489 -5.55 64.63 35.79
N ALA A 490 -5.20 64.26 37.03
CA ALA A 490 -4.89 65.22 38.07
C ALA A 490 -3.70 66.11 37.67
N THR A 491 -2.60 65.54 37.21
CA THR A 491 -1.42 66.30 36.74
C THR A 491 -1.78 67.22 35.58
N GLY A 492 -2.63 66.77 34.65
CA GLY A 492 -3.15 67.57 33.54
C GLY A 492 -3.97 68.76 34.03
N ILE A 493 -4.91 68.55 34.96
CA ILE A 493 -5.70 69.60 35.59
C ILE A 493 -4.76 70.61 36.27
N PHE A 494 -3.81 70.18 37.10
CA PHE A 494 -2.86 71.06 37.78
C PHE A 494 -1.83 71.74 36.86
N SER A 495 -1.75 71.33 35.58
CA SER A 495 -0.89 71.96 34.58
C SER A 495 -1.63 73.00 33.73
N MET A 496 -2.95 73.17 33.90
CA MET A 496 -3.74 74.20 33.21
C MET A 496 -3.37 75.61 33.68
N GLN A 497 -3.64 76.62 32.85
CA GLN A 497 -3.40 78.03 33.19
C GLN A 497 -4.29 78.47 34.36
N ASP A 498 -3.76 79.30 35.26
CA ASP A 498 -4.40 79.65 36.55
C ASP A 498 -5.84 80.18 36.43
N HIS A 499 -6.17 80.87 35.34
CA HIS A 499 -7.51 81.43 35.13
C HIS A 499 -8.57 80.38 34.73
N VAL A 500 -8.14 79.16 34.41
CA VAL A 500 -9.01 78.04 34.01
C VAL A 500 -9.31 77.11 35.18
N LEU A 501 -8.51 77.19 36.27
CA LEU A 501 -8.68 76.33 37.43
C LEU A 501 -9.93 76.75 38.24
N PRO A 502 -10.83 75.81 38.59
CA PRO A 502 -12.01 76.12 39.40
C PRO A 502 -11.71 76.34 40.90
N PHE A 503 -10.42 76.35 41.29
CA PHE A 503 -9.95 76.50 42.66
C PHE A 503 -8.71 77.41 42.72
N LYS A 504 -8.52 78.11 43.83
CA LYS A 504 -7.30 78.92 44.08
C LYS A 504 -6.12 78.01 44.39
N ALA A 505 -5.03 78.15 43.65
CA ALA A 505 -3.79 77.44 43.92
C ALA A 505 -3.26 77.78 45.32
N ASN A 506 -3.10 76.76 46.16
CA ASN A 506 -2.55 76.91 47.50
C ASN A 506 -1.04 76.60 47.46
N THR A 507 -0.21 77.62 47.63
CA THR A 507 1.27 77.55 47.51
C THR A 507 1.94 76.68 48.58
N THR A 508 1.20 76.24 49.60
CA THR A 508 1.70 75.33 50.64
C THR A 508 1.71 73.86 50.23
N ALA A 509 0.88 73.47 49.26
CA ALA A 509 0.78 72.08 48.79
C ALA A 509 1.60 71.80 47.53
N PHE A 510 1.93 72.84 46.75
CA PHE A 510 2.74 72.75 45.54
C PHE A 510 3.77 73.89 45.53
N PRO A 511 5.08 73.61 45.65
CA PRO A 511 6.09 74.65 45.61
C PRO A 511 6.06 75.36 44.24
N PRO A 512 6.31 76.67 44.19
CA PRO A 512 6.26 77.44 42.95
C PRO A 512 7.24 76.84 41.93
N LYS A 513 6.83 76.83 40.65
CA LYS A 513 7.69 76.42 39.54
C LYS A 513 8.97 77.25 39.58
N LEU A 514 10.09 76.61 39.90
CA LEU A 514 11.42 77.16 39.66
C LEU A 514 11.53 77.38 38.15
N VAL A 515 11.62 78.65 37.75
CA VAL A 515 11.84 79.10 36.37
C VAL A 515 13.25 78.76 35.93
#